data_AF-A0A6L4ZL73-F1
#
_entry.id   AF-A0A6L4ZL73-F1
#
_cell.length_a   1.000
_cell.length_b   1.000
_cell.length_c   1.000
_cell.angle_alpha   90.00
_cell.angle_beta   90.00
_cell.angle_gamma   90.00
#
_symmetry.space_group_name_H-M   'P 1'
#
loop_
_entity.id
_entity.type
_entity.pdbx_description
1 polymer ?
#
loop_
_entity_poly.entity_id
_entity_poly.type
_entity_poly.pdbx_seq_one_letter_code
_entity_poly.pdbx_strand_id
1 'polypeptide(L)'
;MRICTKYQTLTLLICGLVALLFSLSTQADSPQPNTLVLLPSKLSDLNNIVFTQDGRIGLVAAYSESDSSSGHFVYSFDAVTGEVIDTFDASKVGAINPTKLAITSNNLLVISASASVTDESALLITPVNTDGSFELKHRINIPFFVPMTDDDTILPDDVGLSADGKYGIYCNKATVFVFSTATGQTLFQENVGIDVYSPQNRLESFSYDPISNRLGIVKQKDAQYYLYVYSLTSDGHLEVKGLINALTDEIIGFGSKVAFNEDGTIVYIASSNKGFVSSYDIQTASPIARKYIVGLADINEDDARFLPIKATFKSQVIFKSQVILVLYPQTYSNFL
;
A
#
# COMPACT_ATOMS: atom_id res chain seq x y z
N MET A 1 -16.56 39.31 10.95
CA MET A 1 -15.63 39.83 9.93
C MET A 1 -14.36 40.31 10.62
N ARG A 2 -13.38 39.42 10.81
CA ARG A 2 -11.99 39.73 11.18
C ARG A 2 -11.09 38.74 10.45
N ILE A 3 -9.98 39.29 10.00
CA ILE A 3 -9.17 38.89 8.86
C ILE A 3 -8.29 37.68 9.19
N CYS A 4 -8.36 36.67 8.31
CA CYS A 4 -7.44 35.56 8.24
C CYS A 4 -6.35 35.92 7.21
N THR A 5 -5.11 36.12 7.64
CA THR A 5 -3.93 36.17 6.76
C THR A 5 -2.69 36.03 7.63
N LYS A 6 -2.08 34.84 7.61
CA LYS A 6 -0.64 34.58 7.86
C LYS A 6 -0.37 33.07 7.95
N TYR A 7 -0.44 32.34 6.83
CA TYR A 7 0.18 31.00 6.70
C TYR A 7 0.53 30.70 5.22
N GLN A 8 1.26 31.61 4.56
CA GLN A 8 1.76 31.37 3.19
C GLN A 8 3.30 31.38 3.09
N THR A 9 4.04 31.48 4.20
CA THR A 9 5.51 31.62 4.16
C THR A 9 6.27 30.46 4.80
N LEU A 10 5.60 29.37 5.22
CA LEU A 10 6.25 28.20 5.84
C LEU A 10 6.15 26.91 5.01
N THR A 11 5.73 26.99 3.75
CA THR A 11 5.61 25.81 2.86
C THR A 11 6.80 25.64 1.92
N LEU A 12 7.63 26.67 1.74
CA LEU A 12 8.76 26.66 0.78
C LEU A 12 10.11 26.24 1.39
N LEU A 13 10.21 26.08 2.71
CA LEU A 13 11.48 25.78 3.37
C LEU A 13 11.76 24.27 3.53
N ILE A 14 10.74 23.41 3.46
CA ILE A 14 10.89 21.97 3.71
C ILE A 14 11.22 21.20 2.41
N CYS A 15 10.72 21.65 1.26
CA CYS A 15 11.14 21.08 -0.05
C CYS A 15 12.59 21.42 -0.39
N GLY A 16 13.13 22.54 0.12
CA GLY A 16 14.52 22.95 -0.11
C GLY A 16 15.55 22.13 0.68
N LEU A 17 15.19 21.59 1.84
CA LEU A 17 16.15 20.88 2.70
C LEU A 17 16.38 19.42 2.26
N VAL A 18 15.38 18.79 1.63
CA VAL A 18 15.50 17.44 1.06
C VAL A 18 16.37 17.46 -0.20
N ALA A 19 16.35 18.55 -0.99
CA ALA A 19 17.20 18.69 -2.17
C ALA A 19 18.69 18.92 -1.83
N LEU A 20 19.00 19.53 -0.68
CA LEU A 20 20.40 19.83 -0.32
C LEU A 20 21.19 18.58 0.10
N LEU A 21 20.54 17.58 0.68
CA LEU A 21 21.20 16.34 1.14
C LEU A 21 21.54 15.36 0.01
N PHE A 22 21.08 15.60 -1.22
CA PHE A 22 21.44 14.82 -2.42
C PHE A 22 22.58 15.46 -3.25
N SER A 23 23.12 16.60 -2.83
CA SER A 23 24.08 17.38 -3.65
C SER A 23 25.57 17.12 -3.37
N LEU A 24 25.92 16.08 -2.60
CA LEU A 24 27.30 15.76 -2.24
C LEU A 24 27.74 14.34 -2.66
N SER A 25 27.33 13.85 -3.84
CA SER A 25 28.16 12.96 -4.67
C SER A 25 27.44 12.57 -5.96
N THR A 26 27.44 13.46 -6.94
CA THR A 26 27.53 13.21 -8.39
C THR A 26 27.27 14.55 -9.07
N GLN A 27 27.94 14.74 -10.20
CA GLN A 27 27.75 15.89 -11.09
C GLN A 27 26.26 16.02 -11.38
N ALA A 28 25.62 17.08 -10.87
CA ALA A 28 24.20 17.28 -10.99
C ALA A 28 23.85 17.58 -12.45
N ASP A 29 23.43 16.54 -13.18
CA ASP A 29 22.63 16.73 -14.38
C ASP A 29 21.45 17.64 -14.01
N SER A 30 21.19 18.63 -14.86
CA SER A 30 20.09 19.57 -14.67
C SER A 30 18.82 18.80 -14.28
N PRO A 31 18.00 19.28 -13.33
CA PRO A 31 16.77 18.61 -12.96
C PRO A 31 15.96 18.35 -14.23
N GLN A 32 15.83 17.06 -14.59
CA GLN A 32 15.04 16.66 -15.73
C GLN A 32 13.62 17.20 -15.52
N PRO A 33 13.01 17.81 -16.54
CA PRO A 33 11.65 18.30 -16.41
C PRO A 33 10.72 17.15 -15.98
N ASN A 34 9.75 17.44 -15.11
CA ASN A 34 8.75 16.46 -14.72
C ASN A 34 8.04 15.93 -15.98
N THR A 35 8.22 14.66 -16.30
CA THR A 35 7.52 14.00 -17.40
C THR A 35 6.06 13.81 -17.02
N LEU A 36 5.14 14.36 -17.83
CA LEU A 36 3.71 14.18 -17.64
C LEU A 36 3.24 12.93 -18.39
N VAL A 37 2.63 11.99 -17.67
CA VAL A 37 1.97 10.81 -18.25
C VAL A 37 0.48 11.12 -18.39
N LEU A 38 -0.04 11.08 -19.61
CA LEU A 38 -1.46 11.30 -19.88
C LEU A 38 -2.14 9.94 -20.07
N LEU A 39 -3.06 9.60 -19.15
CA LEU A 39 -3.85 8.37 -19.20
C LEU A 39 -5.31 8.71 -19.53
N PRO A 40 -6.02 7.86 -20.30
CA PRO A 40 -7.41 8.08 -20.66
C PRO A 40 -8.40 7.79 -19.51
N SER A 41 -7.90 7.44 -18.32
CA SER A 41 -8.69 6.99 -17.16
C SER A 41 -8.35 7.78 -15.91
N LYS A 42 -9.27 7.78 -14.94
CA LYS A 42 -9.07 8.39 -13.63
C LYS A 42 -8.33 7.40 -12.72
N LEU A 43 -7.28 7.89 -12.08
CA LEU A 43 -6.57 7.13 -11.06
C LEU A 43 -7.26 7.31 -9.70
N SER A 44 -7.18 6.29 -8.84
CA SER A 44 -7.61 6.39 -7.45
C SER A 44 -6.58 7.15 -6.62
N ASP A 45 -7.01 7.88 -5.58
CA ASP A 45 -6.11 8.54 -4.62
C ASP A 45 -5.11 7.56 -3.95
N LEU A 46 -5.38 6.24 -4.03
CA LEU A 46 -4.54 5.15 -3.56
C LEU A 46 -3.60 4.56 -4.63
N ASN A 47 -3.39 5.28 -5.75
CA ASN A 47 -2.53 4.99 -6.90
C ASN A 47 -1.72 3.69 -6.84
N ASN A 48 -2.09 2.75 -7.71
CA ASN A 48 -1.44 1.46 -7.91
C ASN A 48 -0.40 1.58 -9.00
N ILE A 49 0.65 2.35 -8.73
CA ILE A 49 1.77 2.52 -9.66
C ILE A 49 2.95 1.70 -9.15
N VAL A 50 3.53 0.88 -10.02
CA VAL A 50 4.77 0.17 -9.75
C VAL A 50 5.75 0.37 -10.90
N PHE A 51 7.03 0.23 -10.61
CA PHE A 51 8.08 0.33 -11.61
C PHE A 51 8.85 -0.98 -11.65
N THR A 52 9.25 -1.36 -12.86
CA THR A 52 10.24 -2.41 -13.07
C THR A 52 11.54 -2.10 -12.33
N GLN A 53 12.36 -3.12 -12.04
CA GLN A 53 13.54 -2.96 -11.19
C GLN A 53 14.56 -1.96 -11.76
N ASP A 54 14.66 -1.84 -13.08
CA ASP A 54 15.54 -0.87 -13.75
C ASP A 54 14.93 0.55 -13.82
N GLY A 55 13.68 0.71 -13.35
CA GLY A 55 12.94 1.95 -13.33
C GLY A 55 12.48 2.46 -14.70
N ARG A 56 12.68 1.68 -15.78
CA ARG A 56 12.39 2.14 -17.15
C ARG A 56 10.92 2.05 -17.50
N ILE A 57 10.25 1.01 -17.03
CA ILE A 57 8.83 0.80 -17.29
C ILE A 57 8.04 1.10 -16.02
N GLY A 58 7.11 2.04 -16.12
CA GLY A 58 6.06 2.27 -15.15
C GLY A 58 4.80 1.51 -15.52
N LEU A 59 4.09 1.02 -14.50
CA LEU A 59 2.85 0.26 -14.63
C LEU A 59 1.80 0.90 -13.75
N VAL A 60 0.59 1.09 -14.26
CA VAL A 60 -0.48 1.79 -13.54
C VAL A 60 -1.84 1.19 -13.86
N ALA A 61 -2.64 0.97 -12.82
CA ALA A 61 -4.01 0.48 -12.95
C ALA A 61 -5.02 1.65 -12.91
N ALA A 62 -5.99 1.63 -13.82
CA ALA A 62 -7.13 2.54 -13.81
C ALA A 62 -8.12 2.15 -12.70
N TYR A 63 -8.58 3.14 -11.93
CA TYR A 63 -9.62 2.93 -10.92
C TYR A 63 -11.02 3.14 -11.49
N SER A 64 -11.18 4.17 -12.31
CA SER A 64 -12.43 4.41 -13.04
C SER A 64 -12.14 4.97 -14.42
N GLU A 65 -12.99 4.63 -15.38
CA GLU A 65 -12.87 5.14 -16.74
C GLU A 65 -13.39 6.58 -16.83
N SER A 66 -13.21 7.22 -18.00
CA SER A 66 -13.63 8.61 -18.22
C SER A 66 -15.15 8.82 -18.02
N ASP A 67 -15.95 7.78 -18.25
CA ASP A 67 -17.39 7.77 -18.05
C ASP A 67 -17.80 7.43 -16.60
N SER A 68 -16.82 7.25 -15.70
CA SER A 68 -16.99 6.85 -14.29
C SER A 68 -17.43 5.40 -14.08
N SER A 69 -17.39 4.56 -15.12
CA SER A 69 -17.47 3.10 -14.95
C SER A 69 -16.23 2.55 -14.25
N SER A 70 -16.32 1.34 -13.71
CA SER A 70 -15.21 0.67 -13.02
C SER A 70 -14.01 0.51 -13.96
N GLY A 71 -12.84 0.88 -13.45
CA GLY A 71 -11.59 0.75 -14.19
C GLY A 71 -11.32 -0.71 -14.53
N HIS A 72 -10.80 -0.99 -15.71
CA HIS A 72 -10.44 -2.35 -16.11
C HIS A 72 -9.13 -2.42 -16.91
N PHE A 73 -8.47 -1.28 -17.10
CA PHE A 73 -7.20 -1.24 -17.78
C PHE A 73 -6.01 -1.17 -16.81
N VAL A 74 -4.95 -1.85 -17.19
CA VAL A 74 -3.60 -1.64 -16.67
C VAL A 74 -2.73 -1.16 -17.82
N TYR A 75 -2.08 -0.01 -17.65
CA TYR A 75 -1.21 0.59 -18.64
C TYR A 75 0.24 0.33 -18.27
N SER A 76 1.08 0.08 -19.28
CA SER A 76 2.52 0.26 -19.17
C SER A 76 2.94 1.53 -19.89
N PHE A 77 3.93 2.22 -19.35
CA PHE A 77 4.46 3.44 -19.93
C PHE A 77 5.96 3.52 -19.75
N ASP A 78 6.63 4.20 -20.67
CA ASP A 78 8.04 4.50 -20.55
C ASP A 78 8.21 5.61 -19.49
N ALA A 79 8.95 5.33 -18.43
CA ALA A 79 9.10 6.24 -17.28
C ALA A 79 9.90 7.51 -17.60
N VAL A 80 10.65 7.53 -18.72
CA VAL A 80 11.46 8.66 -19.15
C VAL A 80 10.61 9.62 -20.00
N THR A 81 9.93 9.08 -21.00
CA THR A 81 9.15 9.85 -22.00
C THR A 81 7.70 10.06 -21.59
N GLY A 82 7.16 9.19 -20.74
CA GLY A 82 5.77 9.18 -20.32
C GLY A 82 4.81 8.62 -21.37
N GLU A 83 5.33 8.10 -22.48
CA GLU A 83 4.53 7.50 -23.54
C GLU A 83 3.96 6.15 -23.07
N VAL A 84 2.68 5.93 -23.34
CA VAL A 84 2.03 4.62 -23.09
C VAL A 84 2.58 3.62 -24.10
N ILE A 85 3.09 2.50 -23.59
CA ILE A 85 3.69 1.42 -24.38
C ILE A 85 2.63 0.39 -24.75
N ASP A 86 1.93 -0.13 -23.75
CA ASP A 86 0.95 -1.20 -23.92
C ASP A 86 -0.23 -1.02 -22.94
N THR A 87 -1.33 -1.71 -23.22
CA THR A 87 -2.56 -1.66 -22.43
C THR A 87 -3.13 -3.06 -22.26
N PHE A 88 -3.24 -3.48 -21.01
CA PHE A 88 -3.90 -4.72 -20.63
C PHE A 88 -5.33 -4.46 -20.17
N ASP A 89 -6.29 -5.05 -20.89
CA ASP A 89 -7.71 -5.09 -20.52
C ASP A 89 -8.00 -6.29 -19.61
N ALA A 90 -8.07 -6.05 -18.31
CA ALA A 90 -8.31 -7.08 -17.29
C ALA A 90 -9.72 -7.69 -17.39
N SER A 91 -10.70 -6.96 -17.96
CA SER A 91 -12.08 -7.45 -18.09
C SER A 91 -12.17 -8.69 -18.98
N LYS A 92 -11.27 -8.79 -19.99
CA LYS A 92 -11.17 -9.96 -20.88
C LYS A 92 -10.74 -11.24 -20.18
N VAL A 93 -10.28 -11.15 -18.93
CA VAL A 93 -9.88 -12.30 -18.12
C VAL A 93 -10.71 -12.42 -16.83
N GLY A 94 -11.86 -11.75 -16.78
CA GLY A 94 -12.81 -11.84 -15.65
C GLY A 94 -12.44 -10.98 -14.43
N ALA A 95 -11.50 -10.04 -14.60
CA ALA A 95 -11.08 -9.12 -13.55
C ALA A 95 -11.53 -7.69 -13.88
N ILE A 96 -12.06 -7.00 -12.89
CA ILE A 96 -12.48 -5.59 -12.97
C ILE A 96 -11.93 -4.86 -11.74
N ASN A 97 -11.82 -3.54 -11.82
CA ASN A 97 -11.35 -2.69 -10.73
C ASN A 97 -10.00 -3.16 -10.15
N PRO A 98 -8.89 -3.11 -10.91
CA PRO A 98 -7.57 -3.43 -10.40
C PRO A 98 -7.18 -2.48 -9.23
N THR A 99 -7.18 -3.02 -8.02
CA THR A 99 -7.07 -2.29 -6.74
C THR A 99 -5.66 -2.20 -6.19
N LYS A 100 -4.74 -3.10 -6.57
CA LYS A 100 -3.30 -3.03 -6.24
C LYS A 100 -2.42 -3.67 -7.31
N LEU A 101 -1.22 -3.11 -7.49
CA LEU A 101 -0.15 -3.67 -8.32
C LEU A 101 1.08 -3.95 -7.44
N ALA A 102 1.76 -5.05 -7.72
CA ALA A 102 3.09 -5.37 -7.23
C ALA A 102 3.90 -6.02 -8.36
N ILE A 103 5.20 -5.77 -8.44
CA ILE A 103 6.05 -6.38 -9.48
C ILE A 103 7.30 -6.99 -8.88
N THR A 104 7.66 -8.19 -9.33
CA THR A 104 8.90 -8.87 -8.93
C THR A 104 10.11 -8.30 -9.68
N SER A 105 11.31 -8.59 -9.20
CA SER A 105 12.57 -8.29 -9.89
C SER A 105 12.68 -8.94 -11.28
N ASN A 106 11.95 -10.02 -11.51
CA ASN A 106 11.89 -10.73 -12.80
C ASN A 106 10.72 -10.26 -13.67
N ASN A 107 10.18 -9.07 -13.41
CA ASN A 107 9.07 -8.45 -14.14
C ASN A 107 7.78 -9.29 -14.17
N LEU A 108 7.50 -10.06 -13.12
CA LEU A 108 6.16 -10.64 -12.95
C LEU A 108 5.29 -9.62 -12.24
N LEU A 109 4.31 -9.09 -12.96
CA LEU A 109 3.30 -8.19 -12.41
C LEU A 109 2.20 -9.01 -11.74
N VAL A 110 1.93 -8.72 -10.48
CA VAL A 110 0.80 -9.22 -9.72
C VAL A 110 -0.22 -8.10 -9.56
N ILE A 111 -1.46 -8.40 -9.93
CA ILE A 111 -2.58 -7.47 -9.95
C ILE A 111 -3.63 -8.03 -9.00
N SER A 112 -3.97 -7.27 -7.98
CA SER A 112 -5.20 -7.48 -7.21
C SER A 112 -6.34 -6.75 -7.90
N ALA A 113 -7.45 -7.45 -8.12
CA ALA A 113 -8.63 -6.91 -8.77
C ALA A 113 -9.90 -7.55 -8.18
N SER A 114 -11.02 -6.84 -8.29
CA SER A 114 -12.34 -7.44 -8.09
C SER A 114 -12.66 -8.40 -9.24
N ALA A 115 -13.33 -9.51 -8.99
CA ALA A 115 -13.83 -10.34 -10.07
C ALA A 115 -15.11 -9.73 -10.67
N SER A 116 -15.39 -10.06 -11.94
CA SER A 116 -16.65 -9.66 -12.60
C SER A 116 -17.88 -10.44 -12.11
N VAL A 117 -17.67 -11.49 -11.31
CA VAL A 117 -18.73 -12.24 -10.64
C VAL A 117 -18.82 -11.80 -9.18
N THR A 118 -20.04 -11.78 -8.64
CA THR A 118 -20.28 -11.47 -7.22
C THR A 118 -19.47 -12.43 -6.33
N ASP A 119 -18.82 -11.88 -5.30
CA ASP A 119 -18.05 -12.58 -4.26
C ASP A 119 -16.66 -13.16 -4.63
N GLU A 120 -16.02 -12.72 -5.72
CA GLU A 120 -14.65 -13.15 -6.03
C GLU A 120 -13.69 -11.96 -6.18
N SER A 121 -12.44 -12.15 -5.75
CA SER A 121 -11.29 -11.36 -6.17
C SER A 121 -10.51 -12.19 -7.18
N ALA A 122 -10.00 -11.50 -8.19
CA ALA A 122 -9.10 -12.06 -9.16
C ALA A 122 -7.69 -11.54 -8.84
N LEU A 123 -6.82 -12.42 -8.34
CA LEU A 123 -5.38 -12.16 -8.47
C LEU A 123 -4.93 -12.62 -9.84
N LEU A 124 -4.32 -11.70 -10.58
CA LEU A 124 -3.70 -11.99 -11.87
C LEU A 124 -2.19 -11.88 -11.73
N ILE A 125 -1.47 -12.82 -12.32
CA ILE A 125 -0.02 -12.75 -12.47
C ILE A 125 0.27 -12.76 -13.96
N THR A 126 0.99 -11.76 -14.46
CA THR A 126 1.39 -11.68 -15.86
C THR A 126 2.84 -11.22 -16.00
N PRO A 127 3.64 -11.83 -16.87
CA PRO A 127 4.95 -11.27 -17.20
C PRO A 127 4.81 -9.93 -17.93
N VAL A 128 5.76 -9.05 -17.67
CA VAL A 128 5.98 -7.79 -18.40
C VAL A 128 7.33 -7.91 -19.09
N ASN A 129 7.32 -7.79 -20.41
CA ASN A 129 8.54 -7.88 -21.22
C ASN A 129 9.44 -6.67 -20.98
N THR A 130 10.71 -6.77 -21.35
CA THR A 130 11.68 -5.68 -21.20
C THR A 130 11.34 -4.44 -22.05
N ASP A 131 10.51 -4.60 -23.07
CA ASP A 131 9.98 -3.49 -23.87
C ASP A 131 8.72 -2.85 -23.26
N GLY A 132 8.23 -3.35 -22.13
CA GLY A 132 7.03 -2.89 -21.44
C GLY A 132 5.72 -3.56 -21.88
N SER A 133 5.72 -4.46 -22.86
CA SER A 133 4.52 -5.18 -23.30
C SER A 133 4.09 -6.28 -22.33
N PHE A 134 2.79 -6.58 -22.27
CA PHE A 134 2.23 -7.62 -21.40
C PHE A 134 2.22 -9.00 -22.07
N GLU A 135 2.72 -10.05 -21.40
CA GLU A 135 2.74 -11.41 -21.94
C GLU A 135 1.51 -12.25 -21.50
N LEU A 136 0.33 -11.89 -22.02
CA LEU A 136 -0.95 -12.45 -21.55
C LEU A 136 -1.14 -13.96 -21.78
N LYS A 137 -0.30 -14.60 -22.61
CA LYS A 137 -0.37 -16.06 -22.86
C LYS A 137 0.11 -16.89 -21.68
N HIS A 138 1.03 -16.36 -20.88
CA HIS A 138 1.61 -17.03 -19.71
C HIS A 138 1.02 -16.51 -18.39
N ARG A 139 -0.15 -15.87 -18.46
CA ARG A 139 -0.81 -15.36 -17.27
C ARG A 139 -1.31 -16.50 -16.37
N ILE A 140 -1.40 -16.20 -15.09
CA ILE A 140 -1.98 -17.07 -14.06
C ILE A 140 -3.13 -16.30 -13.42
N ASN A 141 -4.29 -16.96 -13.30
CA ASN A 141 -5.46 -16.43 -12.62
C ASN A 141 -5.67 -17.23 -11.33
N ILE A 142 -5.70 -16.55 -10.20
CA ILE A 142 -5.95 -17.17 -8.89
C ILE A 142 -7.28 -16.60 -8.35
N PRO A 143 -8.34 -17.42 -8.31
CA PRO A 143 -9.61 -16.99 -7.74
C PRO A 143 -9.53 -17.10 -6.21
N PHE A 144 -9.88 -16.02 -5.52
CA PHE A 144 -10.15 -16.05 -4.08
C PHE A 144 -11.54 -15.51 -3.81
N PHE A 145 -12.34 -16.26 -3.04
CA PHE A 145 -13.62 -15.78 -2.54
C PHE A 145 -13.39 -14.54 -1.66
N VAL A 146 -14.07 -13.43 -1.93
CA VAL A 146 -14.05 -12.24 -1.06
C VAL A 146 -15.41 -12.16 -0.42
N PRO A 147 -15.52 -12.27 0.92
CA PRO A 147 -16.80 -12.06 1.56
C PRO A 147 -17.25 -10.61 1.32
N MET A 148 -18.34 -10.44 0.58
CA MET A 148 -18.98 -9.14 0.48
C MET A 148 -19.50 -8.71 1.85
N THR A 149 -19.26 -7.45 2.16
CA THR A 149 -19.76 -6.79 3.37
C THR A 149 -20.60 -5.61 2.93
N ASP A 150 -21.69 -5.31 3.63
CA ASP A 150 -22.52 -4.12 3.34
C ASP A 150 -21.71 -2.80 3.39
N ASP A 151 -20.49 -2.84 3.93
CA ASP A 151 -19.51 -1.78 3.89
C ASP A 151 -18.35 -2.12 2.92
N ASP A 152 -18.55 -1.81 1.64
CA ASP A 152 -17.51 -1.93 0.59
C ASP A 152 -16.30 -1.00 0.81
N THR A 153 -16.35 -0.09 1.81
CA THR A 153 -15.25 0.84 2.10
C THR A 153 -14.15 0.24 2.98
N ILE A 154 -14.34 -0.98 3.50
CA ILE A 154 -13.37 -1.67 4.35
C ILE A 154 -12.28 -2.29 3.48
N LEU A 155 -11.07 -1.73 3.54
CA LEU A 155 -9.84 -2.27 2.93
C LEU A 155 -9.19 -3.36 3.81
N PRO A 156 -8.25 -4.19 3.29
CA PRO A 156 -7.67 -4.12 1.95
C PRO A 156 -7.66 -5.43 1.16
N ASP A 157 -7.93 -5.29 -0.13
CA ASP A 157 -7.42 -6.16 -1.20
C ASP A 157 -5.94 -5.81 -1.45
N ASP A 158 -5.08 -5.96 -0.43
CA ASP A 158 -3.65 -5.64 -0.56
C ASP A 158 -2.84 -6.84 -1.02
N VAL A 159 -1.79 -6.57 -1.79
CA VAL A 159 -0.84 -7.59 -2.24
C VAL A 159 0.59 -7.17 -1.95
N GLY A 160 1.33 -8.05 -1.30
CA GLY A 160 2.77 -7.96 -1.08
C GLY A 160 3.51 -9.05 -1.84
N LEU A 161 4.80 -8.84 -2.08
CA LEU A 161 5.70 -9.83 -2.70
C LEU A 161 6.89 -10.05 -1.79
N SER A 162 7.33 -11.30 -1.63
CA SER A 162 8.61 -11.61 -0.99
C SER A 162 9.76 -10.92 -1.71
N ALA A 163 10.88 -10.68 -1.01
CA ALA A 163 12.04 -9.99 -1.58
C ALA A 163 12.61 -10.68 -2.83
N ASP A 164 12.53 -12.02 -2.89
CA ASP A 164 12.95 -12.81 -4.04
C ASP A 164 11.83 -13.00 -5.08
N GLY A 165 10.64 -12.41 -4.85
CA GLY A 165 9.49 -12.47 -5.72
C GLY A 165 8.86 -13.85 -5.86
N LYS A 166 9.29 -14.87 -5.11
CA LYS A 166 8.77 -16.25 -5.21
C LYS A 166 7.36 -16.40 -4.65
N TYR A 167 7.01 -15.56 -3.68
CA TYR A 167 5.74 -15.64 -2.98
C TYR A 167 5.00 -14.32 -3.06
N GLY A 168 3.70 -14.40 -3.34
CA GLY A 168 2.78 -13.31 -3.11
C GLY A 168 2.02 -13.52 -1.81
N ILE A 169 1.75 -12.44 -1.10
CA ILE A 169 0.93 -12.42 0.11
C ILE A 169 -0.27 -11.55 -0.20
N TYR A 170 -1.47 -12.08 -0.03
CA TYR A 170 -2.71 -11.38 -0.31
C TYR A 170 -3.64 -11.45 0.91
N CYS A 171 -4.42 -10.40 1.14
CA CYS A 171 -5.50 -10.42 2.11
C CYS A 171 -6.80 -10.02 1.44
N ASN A 172 -7.87 -10.78 1.68
CA ASN A 172 -9.23 -10.49 1.19
C ASN A 172 -10.13 -9.96 2.32
N LYS A 173 -9.56 -9.12 3.20
CA LYS A 173 -10.17 -8.65 4.46
C LYS A 173 -10.28 -9.71 5.56
N ALA A 174 -10.66 -10.96 5.24
CA ALA A 174 -11.00 -12.01 6.23
C ALA A 174 -9.90 -13.06 6.41
N THR A 175 -9.14 -13.27 5.35
CA THR A 175 -8.17 -14.35 5.24
C THR A 175 -6.90 -13.79 4.63
N VAL A 176 -5.77 -14.28 5.10
CA VAL A 176 -4.46 -14.06 4.51
C VAL A 176 -4.09 -15.30 3.73
N PHE A 177 -3.63 -15.10 2.50
CA PHE A 177 -3.14 -16.12 1.60
C PHE A 177 -1.67 -15.86 1.32
N VAL A 178 -0.89 -16.94 1.26
CA VAL A 178 0.40 -16.94 0.58
C VAL A 178 0.29 -17.86 -0.62
N PHE A 179 0.75 -17.40 -1.78
CA PHE A 179 0.74 -18.17 -3.01
C PHE A 179 2.11 -18.12 -3.70
N SER A 180 2.43 -19.17 -4.46
CA SER A 180 3.59 -19.16 -5.34
C SER A 180 3.32 -18.26 -6.54
N THR A 181 4.21 -17.30 -6.81
CA THR A 181 4.08 -16.44 -8.00
C THR A 181 4.32 -17.18 -9.31
N ALA A 182 5.07 -18.29 -9.26
CA ALA A 182 5.41 -19.08 -10.43
C ALA A 182 4.26 -19.99 -10.90
N THR A 183 3.41 -20.45 -9.97
CA THR A 183 2.34 -21.42 -10.27
C THR A 183 0.95 -20.93 -9.92
N GLY A 184 0.83 -19.87 -9.12
CA GLY A 184 -0.42 -19.40 -8.51
C GLY A 184 -0.97 -20.32 -7.42
N GLN A 185 -0.25 -21.37 -7.04
CA GLN A 185 -0.70 -22.30 -6.01
C GLN A 185 -0.71 -21.62 -4.64
N THR A 186 -1.85 -21.68 -3.94
CA THR A 186 -1.96 -21.31 -2.52
C THR A 186 -1.14 -22.28 -1.67
N LEU A 187 -0.19 -21.74 -0.90
CA LEU A 187 0.70 -22.47 -0.01
C LEU A 187 0.27 -22.35 1.45
N PHE A 188 -0.30 -21.20 1.81
CA PHE A 188 -0.75 -20.91 3.16
C PHE A 188 -2.07 -20.15 3.12
N GLN A 189 -2.93 -20.44 4.10
CA GLN A 189 -4.19 -19.77 4.30
C GLN A 189 -4.48 -19.68 5.80
N GLU A 190 -4.74 -18.48 6.31
CA GLU A 190 -5.13 -18.25 7.71
C GLU A 190 -6.28 -17.25 7.78
N ASN A 191 -7.35 -17.63 8.46
CA ASN A 191 -8.44 -16.71 8.78
C ASN A 191 -7.94 -15.74 9.87
N VAL A 192 -8.08 -14.43 9.65
CA VAL A 192 -7.62 -13.41 10.62
C VAL A 192 -8.54 -13.29 11.84
N GLY A 193 -9.58 -14.10 11.95
CA GLY A 193 -10.49 -14.21 13.08
C GLY A 193 -11.56 -13.12 13.14
N ILE A 194 -12.02 -12.67 11.97
CA ILE A 194 -13.15 -11.73 11.81
C ILE A 194 -14.32 -12.54 11.26
N ASP A 195 -15.17 -13.03 12.17
CA ASP A 195 -16.30 -13.90 11.81
C ASP A 195 -17.50 -13.10 11.27
N VAL A 196 -17.68 -11.86 11.76
CA VAL A 196 -18.74 -10.95 11.35
C VAL A 196 -18.14 -9.57 11.19
N TYR A 197 -18.24 -8.99 10.00
CA TYR A 197 -17.80 -7.62 9.78
C TYR A 197 -18.74 -6.64 10.44
N SER A 198 -18.17 -5.76 11.25
CA SER A 198 -18.89 -4.64 11.84
C SER A 198 -17.92 -3.49 12.09
N PRO A 199 -18.42 -2.29 12.44
CA PRO A 199 -17.57 -1.19 12.91
C PRO A 199 -16.72 -1.51 14.16
N GLN A 200 -16.89 -2.68 14.78
CA GLN A 200 -16.15 -3.16 15.94
C GLN A 200 -15.33 -4.44 15.66
N ASN A 201 -15.51 -5.04 14.48
CA ASN A 201 -14.91 -6.31 14.06
C ASN A 201 -14.48 -6.19 12.60
N ARG A 202 -13.22 -5.83 12.35
CA ARG A 202 -12.71 -5.55 11.00
C ARG A 202 -11.19 -5.56 10.94
N LEU A 203 -10.66 -5.62 9.72
CA LEU A 203 -9.24 -5.42 9.46
C LEU A 203 -9.00 -3.94 9.15
N GLU A 204 -8.01 -3.35 9.80
CA GLU A 204 -7.72 -1.91 9.73
C GLU A 204 -6.49 -1.62 8.86
N SER A 205 -5.52 -2.53 8.89
CA SER A 205 -4.29 -2.43 8.10
C SER A 205 -3.74 -3.79 7.80
N PHE A 206 -3.22 -3.93 6.58
CA PHE A 206 -2.35 -5.00 6.14
C PHE A 206 -1.13 -4.33 5.50
N SER A 207 0.07 -4.80 5.83
CA SER A 207 1.31 -4.26 5.27
C SER A 207 2.40 -5.32 5.33
N TYR A 208 2.95 -5.67 4.17
CA TYR A 208 4.10 -6.57 4.08
C TYR A 208 5.35 -5.77 3.69
N ASP A 209 6.41 -5.94 4.47
CA ASP A 209 7.74 -5.40 4.16
C ASP A 209 8.67 -6.55 3.71
N PRO A 210 9.08 -6.58 2.42
CA PRO A 210 9.99 -7.60 1.93
C PRO A 210 11.40 -7.50 2.50
N ILE A 211 11.84 -6.31 2.95
CA ILE A 211 13.22 -6.12 3.44
C ILE A 211 13.38 -6.80 4.80
N SER A 212 12.52 -6.46 5.75
CA SER A 212 12.52 -7.09 7.08
C SER A 212 11.87 -8.48 7.10
N ASN A 213 11.21 -8.86 6.00
CA ASN A 213 10.40 -10.07 5.89
C ASN A 213 9.35 -10.13 7.02
N ARG A 214 8.55 -9.08 7.13
CA ARG A 214 7.50 -8.94 8.14
C ARG A 214 6.17 -8.59 7.53
N LEU A 215 5.12 -9.23 8.03
CA LEU A 215 3.74 -8.89 7.75
C LEU A 215 3.11 -8.31 9.01
N GLY A 216 2.51 -7.13 8.91
CA GLY A 216 1.75 -6.50 9.97
C GLY A 216 0.27 -6.50 9.64
N ILE A 217 -0.54 -7.01 10.56
CA ILE A 217 -2.01 -7.00 10.47
C ILE A 217 -2.57 -6.32 11.69
N VAL A 218 -3.22 -5.16 11.48
CA VAL A 218 -4.02 -4.51 12.52
C VAL A 218 -5.46 -4.94 12.31
N LYS A 219 -6.05 -5.55 13.34
CA LYS A 219 -7.46 -5.90 13.36
C LYS A 219 -8.13 -5.35 14.60
N GLN A 220 -9.38 -4.97 14.44
CA GLN A 220 -10.29 -4.63 15.53
C GLN A 220 -11.19 -5.83 15.79
N LYS A 221 -11.31 -6.26 17.04
CA LYS A 221 -12.24 -7.29 17.49
C LYS A 221 -12.87 -6.87 18.81
N ASP A 222 -14.20 -6.87 18.87
CA ASP A 222 -14.97 -6.40 20.03
C ASP A 222 -14.52 -5.01 20.52
N ALA A 223 -14.28 -4.10 19.56
CA ALA A 223 -13.76 -2.75 19.77
C ALA A 223 -12.34 -2.64 20.35
N GLN A 224 -11.62 -3.76 20.51
CA GLN A 224 -10.20 -3.79 20.89
C GLN A 224 -9.31 -3.97 19.66
N TYR A 225 -8.14 -3.33 19.66
CA TYR A 225 -7.20 -3.40 18.55
C TYR A 225 -6.05 -4.34 18.85
N TYR A 226 -5.72 -5.15 17.86
CA TYR A 226 -4.66 -6.13 17.92
C TYR A 226 -3.76 -5.95 16.71
N LEU A 227 -2.45 -5.88 16.94
CA LEU A 227 -1.44 -5.98 15.89
C LEU A 227 -0.80 -7.37 15.95
N TYR A 228 -1.00 -8.14 14.89
CA TYR A 228 -0.30 -9.38 14.63
C TYR A 228 0.90 -9.10 13.74
N VAL A 229 2.06 -9.60 14.14
CA VAL A 229 3.28 -9.54 13.34
C VAL A 229 3.69 -10.95 12.97
N TYR A 230 3.81 -11.21 11.67
CA TYR A 230 4.25 -12.50 11.12
C TYR A 230 5.60 -12.36 10.40
N SER A 231 6.24 -13.50 10.13
CA SER A 231 7.33 -13.62 9.15
C SER A 231 6.99 -14.68 8.13
N LEU A 232 7.39 -14.46 6.88
CA LEU A 232 7.29 -15.46 5.83
C LEU A 232 8.45 -16.45 5.93
N THR A 233 8.15 -17.73 5.99
CA THR A 233 9.16 -18.80 5.98
C THR A 233 9.64 -19.08 4.55
N SER A 234 10.76 -19.78 4.43
CA SER A 234 11.34 -20.14 3.13
C SER A 234 10.50 -21.11 2.30
N ASP A 235 9.48 -21.73 2.89
CA ASP A 235 8.54 -22.63 2.22
C ASP A 235 7.15 -21.99 1.98
N GLY A 236 7.01 -20.69 2.26
CA GLY A 236 5.79 -19.93 1.96
C GLY A 236 4.70 -20.01 3.04
N HIS A 237 5.04 -20.29 4.29
CA HIS A 237 4.14 -20.20 5.45
C HIS A 237 4.34 -18.91 6.22
N LEU A 238 3.35 -18.52 7.02
CA LEU A 238 3.47 -17.41 7.96
C LEU A 238 3.67 -17.94 9.38
N GLU A 239 4.66 -17.40 10.08
CA GLU A 239 4.90 -17.66 11.50
C GLU A 239 4.65 -16.42 12.32
N VAL A 240 3.84 -16.53 13.38
CA VAL A 240 3.61 -15.43 14.33
C VAL A 240 4.92 -15.12 15.06
N LYS A 241 5.32 -13.85 15.04
CA LYS A 241 6.49 -13.32 15.77
C LYS A 241 6.10 -12.44 16.95
N GLY A 242 4.93 -11.81 16.90
CA GLY A 242 4.44 -10.96 17.98
C GLY A 242 2.94 -10.78 17.91
N LEU A 243 2.32 -10.68 19.09
CA LEU A 243 0.95 -10.24 19.27
C LEU A 243 0.97 -9.04 20.21
N ILE A 244 0.66 -7.87 19.67
CA ILE A 244 0.67 -6.60 20.38
C ILE A 244 -0.77 -6.17 20.62
N ASN A 245 -1.14 -6.04 21.89
CA ASN A 245 -2.39 -5.41 22.30
C ASN A 245 -2.18 -3.91 22.25
N ALA A 246 -2.45 -3.32 21.09
CA ALA A 246 -2.32 -1.89 20.91
C ALA A 246 -3.42 -1.18 21.70
N LEU A 247 -3.05 -0.08 22.36
CA LEU A 247 -4.02 0.67 23.15
C LEU A 247 -5.04 1.33 22.23
N THR A 248 -6.31 1.29 22.63
CA THR A 248 -7.41 1.91 21.87
C THR A 248 -7.20 3.42 21.67
N ASP A 249 -6.47 4.11 22.53
CA ASP A 249 -6.16 5.54 22.34
C ASP A 249 -4.99 5.80 21.37
N GLU A 250 -4.29 4.75 20.94
CA GLU A 250 -3.17 4.81 20.00
C GLU A 250 -3.56 4.37 18.59
N ILE A 251 -4.58 3.52 18.49
CA ILE A 251 -5.18 3.07 17.24
C ILE A 251 -6.67 3.31 17.36
N ILE A 252 -7.18 4.27 16.59
CA ILE A 252 -8.62 4.34 16.33
C ILE A 252 -8.78 4.40 14.83
N GLY A 253 -9.52 3.44 14.29
CA GLY A 253 -10.13 3.58 12.99
C GLY A 253 -9.20 3.60 11.79
N PHE A 254 -9.87 3.85 10.67
CA PHE A 254 -9.39 3.67 9.34
C PHE A 254 -8.23 4.60 8.99
N GLY A 255 -7.29 4.10 8.20
CA GLY A 255 -6.09 4.82 7.79
C GLY A 255 -4.88 4.61 8.70
N SER A 256 -4.96 3.63 9.60
CA SER A 256 -3.79 3.12 10.30
C SER A 256 -2.86 2.41 9.30
N LYS A 257 -1.55 2.63 9.41
CA LYS A 257 -0.54 1.92 8.63
C LYS A 257 0.55 1.34 9.51
N VAL A 258 1.02 0.18 9.09
CA VAL A 258 2.12 -0.54 9.74
C VAL A 258 3.36 -0.49 8.87
N ALA A 259 4.51 -0.33 9.52
CA ALA A 259 5.81 -0.49 8.90
C ALA A 259 6.82 -1.06 9.90
N PHE A 260 7.97 -1.48 9.39
CA PHE A 260 9.00 -2.14 10.16
C PHE A 260 10.31 -1.37 10.05
N ASN A 261 11.19 -1.54 11.05
CA ASN A 261 12.59 -1.22 10.84
C ASN A 261 13.27 -2.33 10.02
N GLU A 262 14.46 -2.02 9.50
CA GLU A 262 15.18 -2.88 8.55
C GLU A 262 15.45 -4.31 9.06
N ASP A 263 15.75 -4.47 10.35
CA ASP A 263 15.98 -5.79 10.96
C ASP A 263 14.69 -6.52 11.39
N GLY A 264 13.53 -5.86 11.29
CA GLY A 264 12.24 -6.43 11.66
C GLY A 264 12.07 -6.76 13.14
N THR A 265 12.77 -6.05 14.03
CA THR A 265 12.62 -6.16 15.49
C THR A 265 11.64 -5.15 16.07
N ILE A 266 11.42 -4.03 15.37
CA ILE A 266 10.52 -2.95 15.77
C ILE A 266 9.43 -2.78 14.72
N VAL A 267 8.20 -2.64 15.20
CA VAL A 267 7.05 -2.29 14.37
C VAL A 267 6.55 -0.89 14.73
N TYR A 268 6.21 -0.12 13.71
CA TYR A 268 5.63 1.22 13.82
C TYR A 268 4.18 1.18 13.37
N ILE A 269 3.33 1.89 14.10
CA ILE A 269 1.92 2.09 13.76
C ILE A 269 1.68 3.59 13.69
N ALA A 270 1.21 4.05 12.54
CA ALA A 270 0.76 5.43 12.35
C ALA A 270 -0.76 5.45 12.27
N SER A 271 -1.42 6.29 13.07
CA SER A 271 -2.86 6.52 13.04
C SER A 271 -3.15 7.92 12.49
N SER A 272 -3.93 7.98 11.40
CA SER A 272 -4.35 9.20 10.70
C SER A 272 -5.18 10.11 11.60
N ASN A 273 -6.34 9.64 12.04
CA ASN A 273 -7.28 10.41 12.84
C ASN A 273 -6.79 10.78 14.25
N LYS A 274 -5.83 10.05 14.84
CA LYS A 274 -5.27 10.40 16.16
C LYS A 274 -3.99 11.19 16.07
N GLY A 275 -3.35 11.21 14.90
CA GLY A 275 -2.05 11.83 14.72
C GLY A 275 -0.97 11.27 15.64
N PHE A 276 -1.04 9.97 15.97
CA PHE A 276 0.03 9.29 16.71
C PHE A 276 0.84 8.40 15.79
N VAL A 277 2.14 8.36 16.07
CA VAL A 277 3.02 7.28 15.64
C VAL A 277 3.52 6.58 16.91
N SER A 278 3.18 5.31 17.04
CA SER A 278 3.63 4.44 18.13
C SER A 278 4.60 3.40 17.57
N SER A 279 5.51 2.94 18.42
CA SER A 279 6.50 1.90 18.08
C SER A 279 6.57 0.88 19.20
N TYR A 280 6.79 -0.37 18.81
CA TYR A 280 6.78 -1.52 19.71
C TYR A 280 7.91 -2.46 19.39
N ASP A 281 8.48 -3.04 20.44
CA ASP A 281 9.37 -4.18 20.34
C ASP A 281 8.53 -5.42 20.03
N ILE A 282 8.80 -6.08 18.89
CA ILE A 282 7.96 -7.18 18.41
C ILE A 282 8.06 -8.40 19.34
N GLN A 283 9.24 -8.68 19.88
CA GLN A 283 9.51 -9.88 20.66
C GLN A 283 8.84 -9.82 22.05
N THR A 284 8.92 -8.67 22.70
CA THR A 284 8.39 -8.43 24.05
C THR A 284 6.98 -7.83 24.04
N ALA A 285 6.47 -7.49 22.85
CA ALA A 285 5.21 -6.77 22.65
C ALA A 285 5.10 -5.46 23.47
N SER A 286 6.24 -4.86 23.82
CA SER A 286 6.30 -3.70 24.72
C SER A 286 6.38 -2.39 23.94
N PRO A 287 5.69 -1.33 24.38
CA PRO A 287 5.79 -0.02 23.75
C PRO A 287 7.20 0.56 23.94
N ILE A 288 7.79 1.08 22.87
CA ILE A 288 9.11 1.73 22.87
C ILE A 288 8.95 3.24 22.93
N ALA A 289 8.19 3.81 21.99
CA ALA A 289 8.00 5.24 21.88
C ALA A 289 6.65 5.58 21.25
N ARG A 290 6.10 6.73 21.66
CA ARG A 290 4.89 7.34 21.12
C ARG A 290 5.17 8.81 20.80
N LYS A 291 4.76 9.25 19.61
CA LYS A 291 4.90 10.63 19.15
C LYS A 291 3.59 11.15 18.59
N TYR A 292 3.15 12.30 19.09
CA TYR A 292 2.04 13.05 18.53
C TYR A 292 2.52 13.94 17.38
N ILE A 293 1.71 14.03 16.33
CA ILE A 293 1.97 14.80 15.12
C ILE A 293 0.82 15.76 14.92
N VAL A 294 1.13 17.04 15.17
CA VAL A 294 0.18 18.15 15.00
C VAL A 294 -0.28 18.22 13.55
N GLY A 295 -1.60 18.34 13.33
CA GLY A 295 -2.22 18.46 12.00
C GLY A 295 -2.67 17.13 11.37
N LEU A 296 -2.31 15.98 11.96
CA LEU A 296 -2.91 14.69 11.59
C LEU A 296 -4.22 14.42 12.35
N ALA A 297 -4.26 14.79 13.64
CA ALA A 297 -5.36 14.46 14.54
C ALA A 297 -6.68 15.22 14.29
N ASP A 298 -6.74 16.08 13.27
CA ASP A 298 -7.92 16.89 12.95
C ASP A 298 -8.82 16.24 11.87
N ILE A 299 -8.43 15.05 11.38
CA ILE A 299 -9.20 14.31 10.38
C ILE A 299 -10.23 13.44 11.12
N ASN A 300 -11.52 13.56 10.76
CA ASN A 300 -12.56 12.71 11.34
C ASN A 300 -12.38 11.24 10.90
N GLU A 301 -13.06 10.31 11.56
CA GLU A 301 -12.89 8.87 11.31
C GLU A 301 -13.24 8.44 9.88
N ASP A 302 -14.20 9.13 9.24
CA ASP A 302 -14.63 8.80 7.88
C ASP A 302 -13.66 9.36 6.84
N ASP A 303 -13.19 10.59 6.99
CA ASP A 303 -12.19 11.20 6.12
C ASP A 303 -10.84 10.48 6.22
N ALA A 304 -10.50 9.97 7.40
CA ALA A 304 -9.30 9.17 7.63
C ALA A 304 -9.31 7.85 6.84
N ARG A 305 -10.49 7.35 6.42
CA ARG A 305 -10.65 6.20 5.49
C ARG A 305 -10.09 6.52 4.12
N PHE A 306 -10.44 7.70 3.61
CA PHE A 306 -10.15 8.11 2.24
C PHE A 306 -8.78 8.77 2.12
N LEU A 307 -8.22 9.24 3.25
CA LEU A 307 -6.93 9.93 3.33
C LEU A 307 -5.96 9.18 4.25
N PRO A 308 -5.62 7.91 3.95
CA PRO A 308 -4.71 7.17 4.82
C PRO A 308 -3.32 7.82 4.81
N ILE A 309 -2.66 7.84 5.98
CA ILE A 309 -1.26 8.23 6.06
C ILE A 309 -0.45 7.24 5.23
N LYS A 310 0.38 7.74 4.31
CA LYS A 310 1.47 6.95 3.74
C LYS A 310 2.71 7.13 4.61
N ALA A 311 3.06 6.12 5.40
CA ALA A 311 4.29 6.11 6.16
C ALA A 311 5.34 5.29 5.41
N THR A 312 6.45 5.92 5.02
CA THR A 312 7.60 5.24 4.43
C THR A 312 8.81 5.49 5.30
N PHE A 313 9.27 4.46 6.01
CA PHE A 313 10.43 4.56 6.87
C PHE A 313 11.67 4.28 6.02
N LYS A 314 12.47 5.32 5.74
CA LYS A 314 13.80 5.14 5.13
C LYS A 314 14.83 5.04 6.24
N SER A 315 15.55 3.92 6.33
CA SER A 315 16.80 3.88 7.11
C SER A 315 17.84 4.70 6.36
N GLN A 316 18.13 5.92 6.82
CA GLN A 316 19.42 6.52 6.48
C GLN A 316 20.45 5.98 7.46
N VAL A 317 21.43 5.26 6.92
CA VAL A 317 22.71 5.00 7.59
C VAL A 317 23.27 6.37 8.01
N ILE A 318 23.72 6.46 9.28
CA ILE A 318 24.33 7.61 9.99
C ILE A 318 23.39 8.22 11.07
N PHE A 319 23.53 7.67 12.29
CA PHE A 319 23.10 8.15 13.61
C PHE A 319 21.61 8.51 13.86
N LYS A 320 20.97 7.68 14.68
CA LYS A 320 19.60 7.81 15.24
C LYS A 320 18.51 7.80 14.18
N SER A 321 17.80 6.67 14.10
CA SER A 321 16.61 6.42 13.31
C SER A 321 15.70 7.65 13.23
N GLN A 322 15.72 8.36 12.10
CA GLN A 322 14.75 9.41 11.82
C GLN A 322 13.55 8.77 11.13
N VAL A 323 12.37 8.93 11.73
CA VAL A 323 11.10 8.61 11.08
C VAL A 323 10.83 9.71 10.05
N ILE A 324 11.00 9.40 8.76
CA ILE A 324 10.54 10.28 7.68
C ILE A 324 9.08 9.95 7.43
N LEU A 325 8.18 10.74 8.00
CA LEU A 325 6.76 10.66 7.66
C LEU A 325 6.51 11.55 6.44
N VAL A 326 6.16 10.94 5.31
CA VAL A 326 5.74 11.69 4.12
C VAL A 326 4.24 11.92 4.21
N LEU A 327 3.87 13.10 4.71
CA LEU A 327 2.48 13.54 4.73
C LEU A 327 2.15 14.19 3.39
N TYR A 328 1.12 13.68 2.71
CA TYR A 328 0.52 14.37 1.58
C TYR A 328 -0.67 15.19 2.10
N PRO A 329 -0.54 16.52 2.27
CA PRO A 329 -1.72 17.36 2.48
C PRO A 329 -2.48 17.46 1.15
N GLN A 330 -3.66 16.84 1.06
CA GLN A 330 -4.64 17.19 0.05
C GLN A 330 -5.18 18.58 0.41
N THR A 331 -4.77 19.61 -0.32
CA THR A 331 -5.47 20.90 -0.28
C THR A 331 -6.79 20.77 -1.02
N TYR A 332 -7.90 20.68 -0.30
CA TYR A 332 -9.22 20.95 -0.85
C TYR A 332 -9.28 22.42 -1.28
N SER A 333 -8.95 22.72 -2.53
CA SER A 333 -9.45 23.93 -3.17
C SER A 333 -10.87 23.62 -3.62
N ASN A 334 -11.85 24.17 -2.89
CA ASN A 334 -13.25 24.13 -3.26
C ASN A 334 -13.43 24.43 -4.77
N PHE A 335 -14.12 23.52 -5.47
CA PHE A 335 -14.66 23.78 -6.78
C PHE A 335 -15.61 24.98 -6.71
N LEU A 336 -15.31 26.00 -7.51
CA LEU A 336 -16.28 26.88 -8.17
C LEU A 336 -16.15 26.66 -9.67
#